data_AF-A0AAU5E1E6-F1
#
_entry.id   AF-A0AAU5E1E6-F1
#
_cell.length_a   1.000
_cell.length_b   1.000
_cell.length_c   1.000
_cell.angle_alpha   90.00
_cell.angle_beta   90.00
_cell.angle_gamma   90.00
#
_symmetry.space_group_name_H-M   'P 1'
#
loop_
_entity.id
_entity.type
_entity.pdbx_description
1 polymer ?
#
loop_
_entity_poly.entity_id
_entity_poly.type
_entity_poly.pdbx_seq_one_letter_code
_entity_poly.pdbx_strand_id
1 'polypeptide(L)'
;MEEIYHLWLAAAPTPIPEDEARIYWNCKDDPTPTLDEVLRCASYLYVGSWSEEHEPENLHAGEGRSPANRLFSWLFYIGTIDRYQAPLLNEELMTRLVDLYRARPGDIPADAIELPRLESFLRQHLRLYLLPEEPGQERSDLMHH
;
A
#
# COMPACT_ATOMS: atom_id res chain seq x y z
N MET A 1 -21.93 11.33 -2.27
CA MET A 1 -21.29 10.02 -2.32
C MET A 1 -20.08 10.13 -1.42
N GLU A 2 -19.96 9.23 -0.46
CA GLU A 2 -18.77 9.15 0.37
C GLU A 2 -17.61 8.64 -0.50
N GLU A 3 -16.46 9.30 -0.43
CA GLU A 3 -15.27 8.85 -1.16
C GLU A 3 -14.73 7.59 -0.48
N ILE A 4 -14.47 6.55 -1.28
CA ILE A 4 -13.92 5.28 -0.81
C ILE A 4 -12.51 5.14 -1.37
N TYR A 5 -11.55 5.06 -0.47
CA TYR A 5 -10.15 4.80 -0.77
C TYR A 5 -9.88 3.30 -0.74
N HIS A 6 -8.95 2.84 -1.56
CA HIS A 6 -8.60 1.43 -1.69
C HIS A 6 -7.09 1.26 -1.56
N LEU A 7 -6.65 0.22 -0.84
CA LEU A 7 -5.25 -0.17 -0.78
C LEU A 7 -5.04 -1.48 -1.51
N TRP A 8 -4.16 -1.44 -2.49
CA TRP A 8 -3.49 -2.59 -3.06
C TRP A 8 -2.02 -2.60 -2.63
N LEU A 9 -1.44 -3.78 -2.49
CA LEU A 9 0.00 -3.95 -2.36
C LEU A 9 0.55 -4.55 -3.63
N ALA A 10 1.53 -3.88 -4.24
CA ALA A 10 2.30 -4.38 -5.36
C ALA A 10 3.64 -4.90 -4.86
N ALA A 11 3.91 -6.18 -5.12
CA ALA A 11 5.21 -6.81 -4.91
C ALA A 11 5.99 -6.85 -6.22
N ALA A 12 6.90 -5.89 -6.37
CA ALA A 12 7.71 -5.62 -7.53
C ALA A 12 8.99 -6.50 -7.56
N PRO A 13 9.26 -7.23 -8.65
CA PRO A 13 10.38 -8.18 -8.73
C PRO A 13 11.76 -7.51 -8.83
N THR A 14 11.81 -6.23 -9.18
CA THR A 14 13.05 -5.48 -9.42
C THR A 14 13.06 -4.17 -8.63
N PRO A 15 14.25 -3.66 -8.29
CA PRO A 15 14.38 -2.38 -7.61
C PRO A 15 13.77 -1.25 -8.44
N ILE A 16 13.11 -0.32 -7.76
CA ILE A 16 12.61 0.91 -8.38
C ILE A 16 13.68 2.00 -8.18
N PRO A 17 14.09 2.71 -9.25
CA PRO A 17 15.00 3.84 -9.14
C PRO A 17 14.51 4.89 -8.12
N GLU A 18 15.43 5.49 -7.37
CA GLU A 18 15.08 6.45 -6.31
C GLU A 18 14.33 7.67 -6.84
N ASP A 19 14.73 8.19 -8.01
CA ASP A 19 14.07 9.30 -8.68
C ASP A 19 12.63 8.96 -9.07
N GLU A 20 12.40 7.80 -9.68
CA GLU A 20 11.04 7.36 -10.04
C GLU A 20 10.19 7.04 -8.79
N ALA A 21 10.78 6.46 -7.74
CA ALA A 21 10.10 6.23 -6.46
C ALA A 21 9.69 7.56 -5.79
N ARG A 22 10.48 8.63 -5.97
CA ARG A 22 10.16 9.97 -5.48
C ARG A 22 9.11 10.66 -6.33
N ILE A 23 9.15 10.50 -7.66
CA ILE A 23 8.12 11.00 -8.58
C ILE A 23 6.76 10.40 -8.22
N TYR A 24 6.71 9.08 -8.03
CA TYR A 24 5.51 8.36 -7.61
C TYR A 24 4.79 9.01 -6.42
N TRP A 25 5.55 9.46 -5.40
CA TRP A 25 4.98 10.07 -4.20
C TRP A 25 4.77 11.59 -4.29
N ASN A 26 5.64 12.31 -5.00
CA ASN A 26 5.69 13.78 -4.93
C ASN A 26 5.22 14.50 -6.19
N CYS A 27 5.20 13.83 -7.34
CA CYS A 27 4.93 14.46 -8.64
C CYS A 27 4.29 13.46 -9.61
N LYS A 28 3.02 13.07 -9.37
CA LYS A 28 2.30 12.07 -10.17
C LYS A 28 2.16 12.42 -11.68
N ASP A 29 2.50 13.65 -12.09
CA ASP A 29 2.44 14.11 -13.48
C ASP A 29 3.72 13.80 -14.29
N ASP A 30 4.84 13.50 -13.61
CA ASP A 30 6.10 13.16 -14.26
C ASP A 30 6.13 11.65 -14.62
N PRO A 31 6.70 11.29 -15.79
CA PRO A 31 6.71 9.90 -16.25
C PRO A 31 7.64 9.02 -15.41
N THR A 32 7.19 7.80 -15.11
CA THR A 32 7.96 6.78 -14.38
C THR A 32 8.07 5.49 -15.19
N PRO A 33 8.77 5.49 -16.35
CA PRO A 33 8.73 4.38 -17.29
C PRO A 33 9.29 3.07 -16.71
N THR A 34 10.29 3.13 -15.83
CA THR A 34 10.83 1.94 -15.17
C THR A 34 9.80 1.41 -14.17
N LEU A 35 9.25 2.25 -13.32
CA LEU A 35 8.20 1.90 -12.37
C LEU A 35 6.98 1.29 -13.08
N ASP A 36 6.53 1.90 -14.18
CA ASP A 36 5.39 1.41 -14.95
C ASP A 36 5.62 0.00 -15.47
N GLU A 37 6.83 -0.30 -15.97
CA GLU A 37 7.22 -1.64 -16.40
C GLU A 37 7.27 -2.63 -15.23
N VAL A 38 7.86 -2.20 -14.11
CA VAL A 38 7.94 -3.01 -12.90
C VAL A 38 6.55 -3.34 -12.36
N LEU A 39 5.63 -2.38 -12.35
CA LEU A 39 4.24 -2.56 -11.91
C LEU A 39 3.45 -3.48 -12.86
N ARG A 40 3.73 -3.48 -14.17
CA ARG A 40 3.14 -4.46 -15.09
C ARG A 40 3.49 -5.91 -14.75
N CYS A 41 4.66 -6.13 -14.14
CA CYS A 41 5.14 -7.47 -13.75
C CYS A 41 4.95 -7.78 -12.26
N ALA A 42 4.41 -6.84 -11.47
CA ALA A 42 4.24 -7.02 -10.04
C ALA A 42 3.11 -8.00 -9.70
N SER A 43 3.24 -8.66 -8.55
CA SER A 43 2.13 -9.42 -7.95
C SER A 43 1.32 -8.50 -7.05
N TYR A 44 -0.01 -8.62 -7.10
CA TYR A 44 -0.91 -7.69 -6.41
C TYR A 44 -1.77 -8.38 -5.36
N LEU A 45 -2.03 -7.67 -4.28
CA LEU A 45 -2.99 -8.04 -3.26
C LEU A 45 -3.87 -6.85 -2.92
N TYR A 46 -5.18 -6.99 -3.10
CA TYR A 46 -6.14 -6.07 -2.50
C TYR A 46 -6.13 -6.28 -0.98
N VAL A 47 -5.95 -5.21 -0.21
CA VAL A 47 -5.85 -5.24 1.24
C VAL A 47 -7.16 -4.81 1.92
N GLY A 48 -7.87 -3.87 1.32
CA GLY A 48 -9.11 -3.34 1.85
C GLY A 48 -9.40 -1.92 1.37
N SER A 49 -10.48 -1.36 1.90
CA SER A 49 -10.91 0.00 1.62
C SER A 49 -11.26 0.75 2.89
N TRP A 50 -11.38 2.07 2.81
CA TRP A 50 -11.83 2.93 3.89
C TRP A 50 -12.44 4.22 3.34
N SER A 51 -13.13 4.98 4.19
CA SER A 51 -13.61 6.32 3.89
C SER A 51 -12.96 7.37 4.79
N GLU A 52 -13.27 8.65 4.56
CA GLU A 52 -12.75 9.79 5.34
C GLU A 52 -12.90 9.62 6.87
N GLU A 53 -13.94 8.95 7.36
CA GLU A 53 -14.15 8.75 8.80
C GLU A 53 -13.04 7.90 9.47
N HIS A 54 -12.32 7.14 8.66
CA HIS A 54 -11.23 6.28 9.08
C HIS A 54 -9.88 7.01 9.15
N GLU A 55 -9.80 8.20 8.54
CA GLU A 55 -8.60 9.02 8.54
C GLU A 55 -8.33 9.57 9.94
N PRO A 56 -7.08 9.57 10.41
CA PRO A 56 -6.74 10.17 11.68
C PRO A 56 -6.85 11.71 11.60
N GLU A 57 -7.23 12.34 12.70
CA GLU A 57 -7.31 13.82 12.79
C GLU A 57 -5.96 14.51 12.51
N ASN A 58 -4.86 13.81 12.76
CA ASN A 58 -3.51 14.21 12.38
C ASN A 58 -2.86 13.09 11.57
N LEU A 59 -2.26 13.43 10.43
CA LEU A 59 -1.53 12.48 9.57
C LEU A 59 -0.25 12.00 10.29
N HIS A 60 -0.39 10.98 11.12
CA HIS A 60 0.69 10.29 11.79
C HIS A 60 0.80 8.84 11.31
N ALA A 61 2.04 8.36 11.24
CA ALA A 61 2.35 7.05 10.69
C ALA A 61 1.65 5.91 11.47
N GLY A 62 0.70 5.24 10.84
CA GLY A 62 0.03 4.08 11.43
C GLY A 62 -1.06 4.41 12.47
N GLU A 63 -1.69 5.57 12.38
CA GLU A 63 -2.83 5.99 13.22
C GLU A 63 -4.20 5.80 12.57
N GLY A 64 -4.27 5.24 11.36
CA GLY A 64 -5.51 4.88 10.69
C GLY A 64 -6.47 4.03 11.54
N ARG A 65 -7.77 4.34 11.45
CA ARG A 65 -8.86 3.70 12.20
C ARG A 65 -9.45 2.47 11.52
N SER A 66 -8.75 1.93 10.53
CA SER A 66 -9.00 0.59 9.97
C SER A 66 -7.67 -0.08 9.61
N PRO A 67 -7.62 -1.42 9.50
CA PRO A 67 -6.42 -2.15 9.10
C PRO A 67 -5.79 -1.65 7.79
N ALA A 68 -6.60 -1.41 6.75
CA ALA A 68 -6.14 -0.96 5.45
C ALA A 68 -5.63 0.49 5.48
N ASN A 69 -6.40 1.42 6.06
CA ASN A 69 -5.96 2.81 6.23
C ASN A 69 -4.63 2.86 7.00
N ARG A 70 -4.51 2.09 8.08
CA ARG A 70 -3.32 2.12 8.93
C ARG A 70 -2.05 1.71 8.19
N LEU A 71 -2.13 0.67 7.36
CA LEU A 71 -1.04 0.28 6.48
C LEU A 71 -0.73 1.38 5.47
N PHE A 72 -1.76 1.93 4.82
CA PHE A 72 -1.61 3.02 3.87
C PHE A 72 -0.95 4.25 4.50
N SER A 73 -1.43 4.77 5.65
CA SER A 73 -0.86 5.95 6.31
C SER A 73 0.61 5.74 6.67
N TRP A 74 0.99 4.53 7.08
CA TRP A 74 2.38 4.21 7.38
C TRP A 74 3.25 4.17 6.11
N LEU A 75 2.77 3.52 5.05
CA LEU A 75 3.45 3.47 3.74
C LEU A 75 3.57 4.87 3.10
N PHE A 76 2.53 5.68 3.21
CA PHE A 76 2.51 7.07 2.76
C PHE A 76 3.52 7.92 3.55
N TYR A 77 3.55 7.79 4.87
CA TYR A 77 4.50 8.51 5.72
C TYR A 77 5.95 8.19 5.37
N ILE A 78 6.29 6.91 5.14
CA ILE A 78 7.65 6.56 4.70
C ILE A 78 7.91 7.03 3.27
N GLY A 79 6.89 7.01 2.40
CA GLY A 79 6.92 7.44 1.00
C GLY A 79 7.31 8.90 0.81
N THR A 80 6.99 9.73 1.80
CA THR A 80 7.13 11.19 1.75
C THR A 80 8.41 11.72 2.40
N ILE A 81 9.33 10.83 2.83
CA ILE A 81 10.64 11.26 3.35
C ILE A 81 11.62 11.60 2.21
N ASP A 82 12.54 12.53 2.43
CA ASP A 82 13.48 13.05 1.42
C ASP A 82 14.35 12.00 0.71
N ARG A 83 14.47 10.81 1.31
CA ARG A 83 15.32 9.70 0.84
C ARG A 83 14.52 8.42 0.61
N TYR A 84 13.25 8.54 0.29
CA TYR A 84 12.41 7.39 0.06
C TYR A 84 12.94 6.54 -1.11
N GLN A 85 12.98 5.24 -0.87
CA GLN A 85 13.09 4.21 -1.90
C GLN A 85 12.01 3.17 -1.58
N ALA A 86 11.46 2.52 -2.60
CA ALA A 86 10.53 1.42 -2.40
C ALA A 86 11.18 0.39 -1.45
N PRO A 87 10.54 0.05 -0.31
CA PRO A 87 11.18 -0.78 0.68
C PRO A 87 11.28 -2.23 0.19
N LEU A 88 12.45 -2.84 0.40
CA LEU A 88 12.62 -4.28 0.21
C LEU A 88 11.87 -5.03 1.31
N LEU A 89 10.97 -5.93 0.91
CA LEU A 89 10.21 -6.77 1.83
C LEU A 89 11.09 -7.82 2.50
N ASN A 90 11.62 -7.49 3.66
CA ASN A 90 12.34 -8.42 4.53
C ASN A 90 11.45 -8.88 5.71
N GLU A 91 11.97 -9.77 6.56
CA GLU A 91 11.22 -10.33 7.69
C GLU A 91 10.82 -9.26 8.73
N GLU A 92 11.65 -8.25 8.91
CA GLU A 92 11.38 -7.12 9.81
C GLU A 92 10.21 -6.27 9.29
N LEU A 93 10.25 -5.89 8.01
CA LEU A 93 9.17 -5.15 7.36
C LEU A 93 7.88 -5.96 7.35
N MET A 94 7.95 -7.25 7.02
CA MET A 94 6.78 -8.14 7.09
C MET A 94 6.16 -8.13 8.50
N THR A 95 6.98 -8.31 9.54
CA THR A 95 6.51 -8.30 10.93
C THR A 95 5.84 -6.97 11.27
N ARG A 96 6.45 -5.85 10.85
CA ARG A 96 5.90 -4.51 11.06
C ARG A 96 4.56 -4.32 10.37
N LEU A 97 4.42 -4.75 9.12
CA LEU A 97 3.17 -4.65 8.36
C LEU A 97 2.07 -5.52 8.99
N VAL A 98 2.40 -6.73 9.44
CA VAL A 98 1.47 -7.61 10.16
C VAL A 98 0.99 -6.97 11.45
N ASP A 99 1.90 -6.38 12.24
CA ASP A 99 1.55 -5.68 13.48
C ASP A 99 0.70 -4.43 13.23
N LEU A 100 0.96 -3.71 12.14
CA LEU A 100 0.12 -2.59 11.70
C LEU A 100 -1.25 -3.06 11.24
N TYR A 101 -1.39 -4.23 10.63
CA TYR A 101 -2.67 -4.70 10.11
C TYR A 101 -3.60 -5.30 11.18
N ARG A 102 -3.06 -5.76 12.31
CA ARG A 102 -3.88 -6.35 13.38
C ARG A 102 -4.99 -5.39 13.83
N ALA A 103 -6.21 -5.90 13.98
CA ALA A 103 -7.34 -5.14 14.49
C ALA A 103 -7.02 -4.55 15.87
N ARG A 104 -7.46 -3.31 16.12
CA ARG A 104 -7.26 -2.59 17.37
C ARG A 104 -8.61 -2.21 18.00
N PRO A 105 -8.66 -2.05 19.33
CA PRO A 105 -9.80 -1.41 19.98
C PRO A 105 -9.99 0.01 19.42
N GLY A 106 -11.20 0.32 18.96
CA GLY A 106 -11.53 1.62 18.36
C GLY A 106 -11.45 1.66 16.83
N ASP A 107 -11.10 0.54 16.17
CA ASP A 107 -11.24 0.44 14.72
C ASP A 107 -12.70 0.58 14.30
N ILE A 108 -12.92 1.36 13.25
CA ILE A 108 -14.20 1.51 12.59
C ILE A 108 -14.33 0.38 11.55
N PRO A 109 -15.51 -0.27 11.43
CA PRO A 109 -15.70 -1.33 10.45
C PRO A 109 -15.47 -0.85 9.02
N ALA A 110 -14.57 -1.54 8.31
CA ALA A 110 -14.21 -1.30 6.93
C ALA A 110 -13.94 -2.63 6.21
N ASP A 111 -14.00 -2.63 4.87
CA ASP A 111 -13.64 -3.80 4.08
C ASP A 111 -12.14 -4.08 4.20
N ALA A 112 -11.79 -5.31 4.54
CA ALA A 112 -10.42 -5.73 4.71
C ALA A 112 -10.31 -7.24 4.46
N ILE A 113 -9.17 -7.66 3.91
CA ILE A 113 -8.86 -9.08 3.84
C ILE A 113 -8.54 -9.67 5.21
N GLU A 114 -8.64 -10.98 5.32
CA GLU A 114 -8.22 -11.68 6.53
C GLU A 114 -6.69 -11.59 6.74
N LEU A 115 -6.26 -11.39 7.99
CA LEU A 115 -4.83 -11.28 8.35
C LEU A 115 -3.98 -12.46 7.81
N PRO A 116 -4.41 -13.74 7.87
CA PRO A 116 -3.64 -14.84 7.28
C PRO A 116 -3.41 -14.69 5.77
N ARG A 117 -4.33 -14.04 5.04
CA ARG A 117 -4.17 -13.80 3.59
C ARG A 117 -3.08 -12.76 3.34
N LEU A 118 -3.05 -11.69 4.12
CA LEU A 118 -1.96 -10.71 4.08
C LEU A 118 -0.62 -11.37 4.42
N GLU A 119 -0.55 -12.10 5.53
CA GLU A 119 0.67 -12.79 5.96
C GLU A 119 1.21 -13.75 4.89
N SER A 120 0.33 -14.53 4.25
CA SER A 120 0.72 -15.47 3.20
C SER A 120 1.31 -14.74 2.00
N PHE A 121 0.69 -13.64 1.57
CA PHE A 121 1.21 -12.83 0.46
C PHE A 121 2.58 -12.23 0.79
N LEU A 122 2.73 -11.60 1.97
CA LEU A 122 4.00 -11.00 2.37
C LEU A 122 5.11 -12.05 2.46
N ARG A 123 4.82 -13.22 3.02
CA ARG A 123 5.78 -14.33 3.14
C ARG A 123 6.21 -14.88 1.77
N GLN A 124 5.25 -15.03 0.85
CA GLN A 124 5.53 -15.53 -0.50
C GLN A 124 6.42 -14.57 -1.32
N HIS A 125 6.33 -13.26 -1.05
CA HIS A 125 7.01 -12.22 -1.82
C HIS A 125 8.15 -11.55 -1.05
N LEU A 126 8.72 -12.24 -0.03
CA LEU A 126 9.94 -11.78 0.61
C LEU A 126 11.04 -11.54 -0.45
N ARG A 127 11.85 -10.50 -0.22
CA ARG A 127 12.91 -9.99 -1.10
C ARG A 127 12.41 -9.32 -2.38
N LEU A 128 11.12 -9.05 -2.49
CA LEU A 128 10.57 -8.16 -3.52
C LEU A 128 10.41 -6.75 -2.95
N TYR A 129 10.24 -5.76 -3.83
CA TYR A 129 9.99 -4.38 -3.44
C TYR A 129 8.50 -4.16 -3.24
N LEU A 130 8.10 -3.48 -2.17
CA LEU A 130 6.69 -3.29 -1.84
C LEU A 130 6.26 -1.85 -2.11
N LEU A 131 5.17 -1.68 -2.84
CA LEU A 131 4.51 -0.38 -3.03
C LEU A 131 3.03 -0.49 -2.64
N PRO A 132 2.46 0.53 -1.96
CA PRO A 132 1.02 0.70 -1.97
C PRO A 132 0.58 1.08 -3.40
N GLU A 133 -0.62 0.71 -3.80
CA GLU A 133 -1.20 1.06 -5.10
C GLU A 133 -2.69 1.31 -4.95
N GLU A 134 -3.22 2.12 -5.86
CA GLU A 134 -4.66 2.29 -6.06
C GLU A 134 -5.12 1.34 -7.18
N PRO A 135 -6.42 1.01 -7.28
CA PRO A 135 -6.92 0.32 -8.46
C PRO A 135 -6.59 1.14 -9.72
N GLY A 136 -5.70 0.61 -10.56
CA GLY A 136 -5.41 1.23 -11.86
C GLY A 136 -6.70 1.36 -12.67
N GLN A 137 -6.80 2.41 -13.49
CA GLN A 137 -8.00 2.73 -14.27
C GLN A 137 -8.48 1.55 -15.16
N GLU A 138 -7.57 0.70 -15.64
CA GLU A 138 -7.89 -0.54 -16.39
C GLU A 138 -8.37 -1.72 -15.52
N ARG A 139 -8.16 -1.68 -14.20
CA ARG A 139 -8.60 -2.73 -13.26
C ARG A 139 -9.99 -2.47 -12.70
N SER A 140 -10.45 -1.23 -12.73
CA SER A 140 -11.83 -0.86 -12.38
C SER A 140 -12.85 -1.51 -13.34
N ASP A 141 -12.49 -1.66 -14.62
CA ASP A 141 -13.38 -2.26 -15.63
C ASP A 141 -13.57 -3.78 -15.45
N LEU A 142 -12.60 -4.47 -14.82
CA LEU A 142 -12.67 -5.91 -14.54
C LEU A 142 -13.45 -6.25 -13.26
N MET A 143 -13.70 -5.26 -12.39
CA MET A 143 -14.48 -5.45 -11.15
C MET A 143 -15.98 -5.14 -11.33
N HIS A 144 -16.39 -4.71 -12.53
CA HIS A 144 -17.79 -4.41 -12.88
C HIS A 144 -18.47 -5.48 -13.75
N HIS A 145 -17.88 -6.67 -13.92
CA HIS A 145 -18.46 -7.78 -14.69
C HIS A 145 -18.72 -9.04 -13.88
#